data_AF-A0A2E0HWP4-F1
#
_entry.id   AF-A0A2E0HWP4-F1
#
_cell.length_a   1.000
_cell.length_b   1.000
_cell.length_c   1.000
_cell.angle_alpha   90.00
_cell.angle_beta   90.00
_cell.angle_gamma   90.00
#
_symmetry.space_group_name_H-M   'P 1'
#
loop_
_entity.id
_entity.type
_entity.pdbx_description
1 polymer ?
#
loop_
_entity_poly.entity_id
_entity_poly.type
_entity_poly.pdbx_seq_one_letter_code
_entity_poly.pdbx_strand_id
1 'polypeptide(L)'
;IFNPDTNMRIFTSPQTVSLTVVGGLDYISNINPSEIQVFVDFGKWYSENPFYELDVKAPEDIVKWMDLSPKNVELIVTQKNN
;
A
#
# COMPACT_ATOMS: atom_id res chain seq x y z
N ILE A 1 5.53 -2.59 -0.14
CA ILE A 1 5.55 -3.83 0.67
C ILE A 1 6.62 -3.65 1.73
N PHE A 2 6.26 -3.72 3.01
CA PHE A 2 7.25 -3.82 4.08
C PHE A 2 7.59 -5.30 4.26
N ASN A 3 8.78 -5.73 3.81
CA ASN A 3 9.19 -7.13 3.82
C ASN A 3 10.43 -7.35 4.71
N PRO A 4 10.28 -7.94 5.90
CA PRO A 4 11.41 -8.31 6.76
C PRO A 4 12.24 -9.51 6.25
N ASP A 5 11.71 -10.36 5.36
CA ASP A 5 12.42 -11.55 4.87
C ASP A 5 13.13 -11.31 3.53
N THR A 6 14.46 -11.35 3.55
CA THR A 6 15.29 -11.11 2.37
C THR A 6 15.37 -12.27 1.39
N ASN A 7 14.91 -13.48 1.73
CA ASN A 7 14.96 -14.67 0.88
C ASN A 7 13.70 -14.87 0.03
N MET A 8 12.65 -14.09 0.27
CA MET A 8 11.40 -14.17 -0.49
C MET A 8 11.30 -13.03 -1.52
N ARG A 9 10.66 -13.33 -2.66
CA ARG A 9 10.16 -12.31 -3.60
C ARG A 9 8.65 -12.22 -3.42
N ILE A 10 8.18 -11.00 -3.22
CA ILE A 10 6.78 -10.72 -2.88
C ILE A 10 6.27 -9.69 -3.87
N PHE A 11 5.10 -9.98 -4.43
CA PHE A 11 4.38 -9.08 -5.32
C PHE A 11 2.96 -8.88 -4.78
N THR A 12 2.38 -7.71 -5.06
CA THR A 12 0.96 -7.46 -4.82
C THR A 12 0.18 -7.60 -6.12
N SER A 13 -1.03 -8.14 -6.03
CA SER A 13 -2.02 -8.07 -7.11
C SER A 13 -3.32 -7.45 -6.57
N PRO A 14 -3.76 -6.29 -7.08
CA PRO A 14 -3.10 -5.46 -8.10
C PRO A 14 -1.83 -4.75 -7.59
N GLN A 15 -1.07 -4.15 -8.52
CA GLN A 15 0.12 -3.35 -8.23
C GLN A 15 -0.16 -1.85 -8.08
N THR A 16 -1.39 -1.42 -8.38
CA THR A 16 -1.81 -0.03 -8.28
C THR A 16 -3.14 0.04 -7.55
N VAL A 17 -3.37 1.20 -6.94
CA VAL A 17 -4.59 1.52 -6.19
C VAL A 17 -5.02 2.94 -6.54
N SER A 18 -6.27 3.23 -6.27
CA SER A 18 -6.81 4.59 -6.31
C SER A 18 -7.30 4.98 -4.93
N LEU A 19 -7.16 6.26 -4.58
CA LEU A 19 -7.73 6.85 -3.38
C LEU A 19 -8.05 8.33 -3.64
N THR A 20 -9.07 8.85 -2.96
CA THR A 20 -9.44 10.25 -3.00
C THR A 20 -8.78 10.99 -1.84
N VAL A 21 -8.12 12.11 -2.13
CA VAL A 21 -7.53 13.01 -1.13
C VAL A 21 -8.36 14.27 -1.03
N VAL A 22 -8.56 14.76 0.20
CA VAL A 22 -9.24 16.03 0.47
C VAL A 22 -8.33 16.89 1.36
N GLY A 23 -8.11 18.14 0.96
CA GLY A 23 -7.25 19.09 1.66
C GLY A 23 -7.42 20.51 1.12
N GLY A 24 -6.62 21.44 1.63
CA GLY A 24 -6.60 22.82 1.11
C GLY A 24 -6.11 22.87 -0.33
N LEU A 25 -6.69 23.75 -1.15
CA LEU A 25 -6.42 23.85 -2.59
C LEU A 25 -4.92 23.96 -2.90
N ASP A 26 -4.22 24.87 -2.22
CA ASP A 26 -2.78 25.10 -2.42
C ASP A 26 -1.95 23.87 -2.06
N TYR A 27 -2.40 23.06 -1.09
CA TYR A 27 -1.71 21.85 -0.70
C TYR A 27 -1.95 20.72 -1.70
N ILE A 28 -3.21 20.40 -2.01
CA ILE A 28 -3.56 19.31 -2.94
C ILE A 28 -3.11 19.58 -4.38
N SER A 29 -2.93 20.84 -4.77
CA SER A 29 -2.41 21.21 -6.09
C SER A 29 -0.91 20.96 -6.23
N ASN A 30 -0.17 20.89 -5.11
CA ASN A 30 1.28 20.72 -5.09
C ASN A 30 1.71 19.32 -4.63
N ILE A 31 0.79 18.49 -4.12
CA ILE A 31 1.14 17.17 -3.60
C ILE A 31 1.60 16.20 -4.69
N ASN A 32 2.67 15.47 -4.41
CA ASN A 32 3.13 14.36 -5.24
C ASN A 32 2.52 13.03 -4.75
N PRO A 33 2.06 12.13 -5.64
CA PRO A 33 1.55 10.81 -5.25
C PRO A 33 2.50 10.00 -4.37
N SER A 34 3.82 10.16 -4.52
CA SER A 34 4.83 9.47 -3.71
C SER A 34 4.87 9.89 -2.24
N GLU A 35 4.26 11.03 -1.89
CA GLU A 35 4.10 11.49 -0.51
C GLU A 35 2.99 10.73 0.22
N ILE A 36 2.10 10.05 -0.52
CA ILE A 36 1.06 9.19 0.03
C ILE A 36 1.54 7.75 -0.06
N GLN A 37 1.83 7.16 1.09
CA GLN A 37 2.31 5.78 1.15
C GLN A 37 1.12 4.85 1.33
N VAL A 38 0.87 4.02 0.32
CA VAL A 38 -0.02 2.86 0.45
C VAL A 38 0.84 1.61 0.56
N PHE A 39 0.65 0.84 1.62
CA PHE A 39 1.50 -0.30 1.91
C PHE A 39 0.74 -1.46 2.54
N VAL A 40 1.39 -2.61 2.51
CA VAL A 40 0.96 -3.85 3.18
C VAL A 40 2.15 -4.36 3.98
N ASP A 41 1.85 -4.79 5.21
CA ASP A 41 2.82 -5.34 6.14
C ASP A 41 2.94 -6.86 5.97
N PHE A 42 4.06 -7.32 5.39
CA PHE A 42 4.33 -8.74 5.23
C PHE A 42 4.58 -9.45 6.56
N GLY A 43 4.89 -8.74 7.64
CA GLY A 43 5.02 -9.35 8.97
C GLY A 43 3.73 -10.03 9.46
N LYS A 44 2.57 -9.66 8.89
CA LYS A 44 1.26 -10.27 9.17
C LYS A 44 0.95 -11.47 8.26
N TRP A 45 1.85 -11.82 7.34
CA TRP A 45 1.58 -12.83 6.33
C TRP A 45 1.55 -14.26 6.90
N TYR A 46 0.59 -15.05 6.41
CA TYR A 46 0.49 -16.48 6.64
C TYR A 46 -0.01 -17.17 5.37
N SER A 47 0.54 -18.35 5.07
CA SER A 47 0.37 -19.02 3.76
C SER A 47 -1.08 -19.40 3.42
N GLU A 48 -1.96 -19.49 4.41
CA GLU A 48 -3.36 -19.87 4.22
C GLU A 48 -4.28 -18.68 3.88
N ASN A 49 -3.79 -17.44 3.98
CA ASN A 49 -4.53 -16.26 3.53
C ASN A 49 -3.69 -15.46 2.53
N PRO A 50 -4.12 -15.39 1.27
CA PRO A 50 -3.41 -14.60 0.28
C PRO A 50 -3.84 -13.13 0.28
N PHE A 51 -4.95 -12.74 0.92
CA PHE A 51 -5.49 -11.37 0.86
C PHE A 51 -5.23 -10.55 2.12
N TYR A 52 -4.72 -9.33 1.94
CA TYR A 52 -4.33 -8.44 3.02
C TYR A 52 -4.88 -7.04 2.79
N GLU A 53 -5.38 -6.43 3.86
CA GLU A 53 -5.81 -5.04 3.86
C GLU A 53 -4.61 -4.10 3.72
N LEU A 54 -4.80 -3.02 2.97
CA LEU A 54 -3.82 -1.98 2.73
C LEU A 54 -3.91 -0.90 3.80
N ASP A 55 -2.74 -0.49 4.29
CA ASP A 55 -2.57 0.68 5.15
C ASP A 55 -2.20 1.90 4.31
N VAL A 56 -2.70 3.07 4.70
CA VAL A 56 -2.41 4.36 4.05
C VAL A 56 -1.79 5.31 5.07
N LYS A 57 -0.63 5.86 4.73
CA LYS A 57 0.01 6.95 5.45
C LYS A 57 0.06 8.17 4.53
N ALA A 58 -0.70 9.18 4.93
CA ALA A 58 -0.78 10.49 4.28
C ALA A 58 0.04 11.53 5.08
N PRO A 59 0.54 12.60 4.45
CA PRO A 59 1.06 13.78 5.16
C PRO A 59 0.03 14.41 6.09
N GLU A 60 0.49 15.06 7.16
CA GLU A 60 -0.39 15.65 8.19
C GLU A 60 -1.28 16.78 7.67
N ASP A 61 -0.84 17.51 6.64
CA ASP A 61 -1.60 18.59 6.00
C ASP A 61 -2.75 18.09 5.10
N ILE A 62 -2.82 16.79 4.82
CA ILE A 62 -4.01 16.17 4.22
C ILE A 62 -5.11 16.10 5.30
N VAL A 63 -6.23 16.76 5.03
CA VAL A 63 -7.38 16.76 5.95
C VAL A 63 -7.98 15.35 6.07
N LYS A 64 -8.15 14.65 4.94
CA LYS A 64 -8.59 13.24 4.91
C LYS A 64 -8.29 12.58 3.58
N TRP A 65 -8.25 11.25 3.60
CA TRP A 65 -8.35 10.41 2.41
C TRP A 65 -9.57 9.49 2.52
N MET A 66 -10.07 8.99 1.39
CA MET A 66 -11.21 8.07 1.32
C MET A 66 -11.19 7.25 0.03
N ASP A 67 -12.13 6.32 -0.07
CA ASP A 67 -12.39 5.54 -1.29
C ASP A 67 -11.19 4.73 -1.79
N LEU A 68 -10.34 4.24 -0.87
CA LEU A 68 -9.24 3.35 -1.23
C LEU A 68 -9.78 2.11 -1.95
N SER A 69 -9.32 1.90 -3.18
CA SER A 69 -9.77 0.80 -4.02
C SER A 69 -8.61 0.20 -4.83
N PRO A 70 -8.43 -1.14 -4.78
CA PRO A 70 -9.06 -2.04 -3.82
C PRO A 70 -8.58 -1.79 -2.38
N LYS A 71 -9.37 -2.21 -1.38
CA LYS A 71 -8.95 -2.18 0.04
C LYS A 71 -7.98 -3.29 0.39
N ASN A 72 -8.09 -4.41 -0.30
CA ASN A 72 -7.26 -5.58 -0.09
C ASN A 72 -6.46 -5.91 -1.35
N VAL A 73 -5.26 -6.43 -1.16
CA VAL A 73 -4.41 -6.97 -2.23
C VAL A 73 -4.07 -8.41 -1.96
N GLU A 74 -3.85 -9.16 -3.02
CA GLU A 74 -3.27 -10.49 -2.95
C GLU A 74 -1.74 -10.39 -2.79
N LEU A 75 -1.15 -11.11 -1.84
CA LEU A 75 0.28 -11.29 -1.70
C LEU A 75 0.73 -12.57 -2.40
N ILE A 76 1.46 -12.40 -3.50
CA ILE A 76 2.08 -13.49 -4.25
C ILE A 76 3.52 -13.64 -3.75
N VAL A 77 3.80 -14.77 -3.10
CA VAL A 77 5.08 -15.03 -2.43
C VAL A 77 5.80 -16.19 -3.11
N THR A 78 7.07 -15.98 -3.46
CA THR A 78 7.94 -16.99 -4.08
C THR A 78 9.32 -17.00 -3.41
N GLN A 79 9.97 -18.15 -3.35
CA GLN A 79 11.37 -18.21 -2.88
C GLN A 79 12.30 -17.63 -3.94
N LYS A 80 13.35 -16.94 -3.50
CA LYS A 80 14.47 -16.59 -4.38
C LYS A 80 15.26 -17.87 -4.66
N ASN A 81 14.99 -18.52 -5.79
CA ASN A 81 15.88 -19.56 -6.29
C ASN A 81 17.17 -18.88 -6.78
N ASN A 82 18.30 -19.29 -6.21
CA ASN A 82 19.64 -18.93 -6.68
C ASN A 82 19.97 -19.70 -7.96
#